data_AF-A0A9E3NWR0-F1
#
_entry.id   AF-A0A9E3NWR0-F1
#
_cell.length_a   1.000
_cell.length_b   1.000
_cell.length_c   1.000
_cell.angle_alpha   90.00
_cell.angle_beta   90.00
_cell.angle_gamma   90.00
#
_symmetry.space_group_name_H-M   'P 1'
#
loop_
_entity.id
_entity.type
_entity.pdbx_description
1 polymer ?
#
loop_
_entity_poly.entity_id
_entity_poly.type
_entity_poly.pdbx_seq_one_letter_code
_entity_poly.pdbx_strand_id
1 'polypeptide(L)'
;MSSTLPTPQQLKKALVANGFEVFRTLSEEVVLAERVRENLILDSGVRVGSVANENGGAVRVRVVLRAQRADFPSDDEPTLFERVRKLAEPALADGFAEDATNVNAVKDPADPDRTLDTFYEVFLSREVATVDDALPILKFALSLEKAVGTGR
;
A
#
# COMPACT_ATOMS: atom_id res chain seq x y z
N MET A 1 19.16 0.81 -26.60
CA MET A 1 19.58 1.10 -25.20
C MET A 1 18.70 0.26 -24.32
N SER A 2 19.27 -0.66 -23.52
CA SER A 2 18.48 -1.45 -22.58
C SER A 2 17.98 -0.52 -21.48
N SER A 3 16.68 -0.26 -21.43
CA SER A 3 16.06 0.40 -20.27
C SER A 3 16.19 -0.57 -19.10
N THR A 4 17.13 -0.31 -18.19
CA THR A 4 17.26 -1.10 -16.96
C THR A 4 16.31 -0.53 -15.93
N LEU A 5 15.29 -1.31 -15.57
CA LEU A 5 14.38 -1.00 -14.49
C LEU A 5 15.15 -0.73 -13.18
N PRO A 6 14.78 0.31 -12.41
CA PRO A 6 15.44 0.57 -11.14
C PRO A 6 15.20 -0.60 -10.19
N THR A 7 16.28 -1.15 -9.65
CA THR A 7 16.23 -2.15 -8.59
C THR A 7 15.63 -1.56 -7.32
N PRO A 8 15.08 -2.37 -6.39
CA PRO A 8 14.57 -1.85 -5.11
C PRO A 8 15.61 -1.10 -4.29
N GLN A 9 16.90 -1.45 -4.40
CA GLN A 9 17.99 -0.69 -3.76
C GLN A 9 18.15 0.71 -4.36
N GLN A 10 18.04 0.84 -5.68
CA GLN A 10 18.07 2.15 -6.36
C GLN A 10 16.83 2.98 -6.01
N LEU A 11 15.65 2.37 -6.00
CA LEU A 11 14.41 3.00 -5.53
C LEU A 11 14.57 3.51 -4.09
N LYS A 12 15.00 2.65 -3.16
CA LYS A 12 15.26 3.01 -1.76
C LYS A 12 16.17 4.24 -1.67
N LYS A 13 17.29 4.24 -2.39
CA LYS A 13 18.25 5.35 -2.37
C LYS A 13 17.59 6.66 -2.80
N ALA A 14 16.83 6.64 -3.89
CA ALA A 14 16.14 7.82 -4.41
C ALA A 14 15.04 8.32 -3.44
N LEU A 15 14.28 7.42 -2.83
CA LEU A 15 13.22 7.73 -1.86
C LEU A 15 13.80 8.41 -0.61
N VAL A 16 14.85 7.83 -0.02
CA VAL A 16 15.52 8.41 1.15
C VAL A 16 16.11 9.79 0.84
N ALA A 17 16.71 9.96 -0.35
CA ALA A 17 17.22 11.27 -0.78
C ALA A 17 16.13 12.33 -0.91
N ASN A 18 14.87 11.91 -1.09
CA ASN A 18 13.69 12.78 -1.18
C ASN A 18 12.89 12.86 0.14
N GLY A 19 13.45 12.38 1.25
CA GLY A 19 12.86 12.52 2.58
C GLY A 19 11.80 11.47 2.93
N PHE A 20 11.67 10.40 2.14
CA PHE A 20 10.80 9.28 2.51
C PHE A 20 11.49 8.36 3.50
N GLU A 21 10.70 7.86 4.44
CA GLU A 21 11.14 6.83 5.38
C GLU A 21 10.79 5.45 4.86
N VAL A 22 11.73 4.52 4.98
CA VAL A 22 11.59 3.15 4.49
C VAL A 22 11.37 2.21 5.67
N PHE A 23 10.25 1.50 5.66
CA PHE A 23 9.95 0.47 6.66
C PHE A 23 10.77 -0.79 6.40
N ARG A 24 10.76 -1.28 5.15
CA ARG A 24 11.59 -2.40 4.70
C ARG A 24 11.78 -2.39 3.19
N THR A 25 12.79 -3.12 2.72
CA THR A 25 13.03 -3.37 1.29
C THR A 25 12.85 -4.85 1.03
N LEU A 26 11.96 -5.19 0.10
CA LEU A 26 11.72 -6.55 -0.39
C LEU A 26 12.47 -6.78 -1.70
N SER A 27 12.34 -7.98 -2.28
CA SER A 27 13.02 -8.33 -3.53
C SER A 27 12.53 -7.53 -4.75
N GLU A 28 11.25 -7.13 -4.76
CA GLU A 28 10.61 -6.45 -5.90
C GLU A 28 10.18 -5.00 -5.60
N GLU A 29 10.09 -4.63 -4.33
CA GLU A 29 9.49 -3.36 -3.91
C GLU A 29 10.11 -2.81 -2.62
N VAL A 30 9.94 -1.51 -2.43
CA VAL A 30 10.25 -0.79 -1.20
C VAL A 30 8.93 -0.49 -0.50
N VAL A 31 8.85 -0.81 0.79
CA VAL A 31 7.69 -0.50 1.64
C VAL A 31 8.00 0.78 2.42
N LEU A 32 7.15 1.79 2.29
CA LEU A 32 7.30 3.05 2.99
C LEU A 32 6.76 2.96 4.41
N ALA A 33 7.39 3.72 5.29
CA ALA A 33 7.02 3.81 6.68
C ALA A 33 5.94 4.87 6.92
N GLU A 34 5.09 4.60 7.91
CA GLU A 34 4.27 5.60 8.57
C GLU A 34 4.88 5.90 9.94
N ARG A 35 5.16 7.18 10.21
CA ARG A 35 5.72 7.61 11.49
C ARG A 35 4.60 7.94 12.46
N VAL A 36 4.40 7.05 13.44
CA VAL A 36 3.39 7.24 14.49
C VAL A 36 3.94 8.09 15.63
N ARG A 37 5.23 7.92 15.97
CA ARG A 37 5.97 8.69 17.00
C ARG A 37 7.45 8.80 16.61
N GLU A 38 8.21 9.62 17.33
CA GLU A 38 9.63 9.85 17.06
C GLU A 38 10.46 8.54 17.03
N ASN A 39 10.13 7.58 17.88
CA ASN A 39 10.82 6.29 18.01
C ASN A 39 10.05 5.09 17.45
N LEU A 40 8.92 5.31 16.76
CA LEU A 40 8.07 4.24 16.23
C LEU A 40 7.60 4.52 14.80
N ILE A 41 8.05 3.67 13.89
CA ILE A 41 7.57 3.58 12.51
C ILE A 41 6.83 2.26 12.29
N LEU A 42 5.81 2.28 11.43
CA LEU A 42 5.02 1.11 11.04
C LEU A 42 4.98 0.98 9.52
N ASP A 43 4.45 -0.15 9.04
CA ASP A 43 4.09 -0.33 7.63
C ASP A 43 2.94 0.62 7.26
N SER A 44 3.16 1.53 6.31
CA SER A 44 2.15 2.49 5.86
C SER A 44 1.11 1.91 4.90
N GLY A 45 1.30 0.67 4.44
CA GLY A 45 0.56 0.11 3.32
C GLY A 45 0.91 0.72 1.95
N VAL A 46 1.86 1.67 1.88
CA VAL A 46 2.34 2.28 0.63
C VAL A 46 3.64 1.60 0.18
N ARG A 47 3.68 1.20 -1.09
CA ARG A 47 4.80 0.48 -1.68
C ARG A 47 5.17 1.04 -3.03
N VAL A 48 6.43 0.89 -3.41
CA VAL A 48 6.93 1.28 -4.72
C VAL A 48 7.86 0.23 -5.28
N GLY A 49 7.60 -0.19 -6.51
CA GLY A 49 8.37 -1.21 -7.22
C GLY A 49 8.52 -0.86 -8.68
N SER A 50 9.30 -1.67 -9.38
CA SER A 50 9.47 -1.57 -10.83
C SER A 50 8.59 -2.60 -11.54
N VAL A 51 8.01 -2.23 -12.67
CA VAL A 51 7.23 -3.14 -13.50
C VAL A 51 7.72 -3.06 -14.94
N ALA A 52 7.89 -4.20 -15.59
CA ALA A 52 8.21 -4.25 -17.01
C ALA A 52 6.96 -3.91 -17.85
N ASN A 53 7.12 -3.05 -18.85
CA ASN A 53 6.10 -2.74 -19.84
C ASN A 53 6.73 -2.62 -21.24
N GLU A 54 5.89 -2.36 -22.26
CA GLU A 54 6.31 -2.25 -23.66
C GLU A 54 7.36 -1.14 -23.93
N ASN A 55 7.44 -0.14 -23.05
CA ASN A 55 8.35 0.99 -23.16
C ASN A 55 9.67 0.79 -22.37
N GLY A 56 9.96 -0.44 -21.95
CA GLY A 56 11.16 -0.75 -21.19
C GLY A 56 11.02 -0.53 -19.67
N GLY A 57 9.80 -0.32 -19.18
CA GLY A 57 9.45 -0.34 -17.77
C GLY A 57 8.73 0.90 -17.23
N ALA A 58 8.20 0.77 -16.03
CA ALA A 58 7.59 1.84 -15.25
C ALA A 58 7.87 1.64 -13.75
N VAL A 59 7.66 2.69 -12.98
CA VAL A 59 7.57 2.65 -11.53
C VAL A 59 6.11 2.51 -11.15
N ARG A 60 5.81 1.49 -10.33
CA ARG A 60 4.46 1.25 -9.81
C ARG A 60 4.39 1.68 -8.36
N VAL A 61 3.45 2.57 -8.05
CA VAL A 61 3.04 2.88 -6.67
C VAL A 61 1.85 2.01 -6.33
N ARG A 62 1.88 1.37 -5.15
CA ARG A 62 0.77 0.58 -4.61
C ARG A 62 0.34 1.12 -3.26
N VAL A 63 -0.96 1.07 -2.99
CA VAL A 63 -1.53 1.31 -1.68
C VAL A 63 -2.46 0.17 -1.30
N VAL A 64 -2.38 -0.26 -0.05
CA VAL A 64 -3.30 -1.24 0.55
C VAL A 64 -4.25 -0.51 1.47
N LEU A 65 -5.54 -0.62 1.19
CA LEU A 65 -6.62 -0.10 2.02
C LEU A 65 -7.37 -1.27 2.63
N ARG A 66 -7.89 -1.13 3.85
CA ARG A 66 -8.55 -2.26 4.53
C ARG A 66 -9.74 -1.90 5.40
N ALA A 67 -10.62 -2.87 5.61
CA ALA A 67 -11.53 -2.95 6.73
C ALA A 67 -11.12 -4.13 7.61
N GLN A 68 -11.37 -4.06 8.92
CA GLN A 68 -11.11 -5.15 9.86
C GLN A 68 -12.41 -5.66 10.45
N ARG A 69 -12.55 -6.99 10.54
CA ARG A 69 -13.78 -7.67 10.98
C ARG A 69 -14.21 -7.22 12.38
N ALA A 70 -13.26 -7.04 13.29
CA ALA A 70 -13.54 -6.62 14.66
C ALA A 70 -14.30 -5.29 14.78
N ASP A 71 -14.10 -4.36 13.85
CA ASP A 71 -14.78 -3.06 13.85
C ASP A 71 -16.23 -3.13 13.34
N PHE A 72 -16.57 -4.17 12.58
CA PHE A 72 -17.84 -4.34 11.90
C PHE A 72 -18.34 -5.79 12.06
N PRO A 73 -18.63 -6.25 13.29
CA PRO A 73 -18.91 -7.66 13.58
C PRO A 73 -20.18 -8.19 12.89
N SER A 74 -21.11 -7.30 12.53
CA SER A 74 -22.40 -7.65 11.91
C SER A 74 -22.42 -7.57 10.39
N ASP A 75 -21.42 -6.94 9.77
CA ASP A 75 -21.40 -6.75 8.32
C ASP A 75 -20.96 -8.05 7.62
N ASP A 76 -21.44 -8.33 6.42
CA ASP A 76 -20.92 -9.45 5.62
C ASP A 76 -19.67 -9.03 4.83
N GLU A 77 -19.00 -10.01 4.22
CA GLU A 77 -17.79 -9.75 3.43
C GLU A 77 -18.00 -8.75 2.26
N PRO A 78 -19.07 -8.85 1.44
CA PRO A 78 -19.36 -7.84 0.42
C PRO A 78 -19.45 -6.43 0.99
N THR A 79 -20.18 -6.24 2.09
CA THR A 79 -20.31 -4.93 2.75
C THR A 79 -18.96 -4.40 3.22
N LEU A 80 -18.08 -5.26 3.73
CA LEU A 80 -16.73 -4.87 4.13
C LEU A 80 -15.91 -4.37 2.95
N PHE A 81 -15.92 -5.07 1.81
CA PHE A 81 -15.24 -4.60 0.61
C PHE A 81 -15.84 -3.29 0.05
N GLU A 82 -17.17 -3.12 0.08
CA GLU A 82 -17.81 -1.87 -0.31
C GLU A 82 -17.32 -0.68 0.53
N ARG A 83 -17.15 -0.86 1.84
CA ARG A 83 -16.58 0.18 2.71
C ARG A 83 -15.15 0.53 2.32
N VAL A 84 -14.31 -0.47 2.01
CA VAL A 84 -12.94 -0.23 1.56
C VAL A 84 -12.91 0.48 0.22
N ARG A 85 -13.78 0.10 -0.72
CA ARG A 85 -13.90 0.78 -2.02
C ARG A 85 -14.38 2.22 -1.88
N LYS A 86 -15.26 2.51 -0.92
CA LYS A 86 -15.62 3.89 -0.58
C LYS A 86 -14.42 4.68 -0.04
N LEU A 87 -13.61 4.07 0.82
CA LEU A 87 -12.35 4.67 1.29
C LEU A 87 -11.35 4.90 0.13
N ALA A 88 -11.40 4.08 -0.91
CA ALA A 88 -10.53 4.17 -2.08
C ALA A 88 -10.86 5.34 -3.03
N GLU A 89 -12.05 5.94 -2.94
CA GLU A 89 -12.53 6.97 -3.88
C GLU A 89 -11.51 8.10 -4.14
N PRO A 90 -10.81 8.68 -3.15
CA PRO A 90 -9.80 9.71 -3.41
C PRO A 90 -8.62 9.19 -4.25
N ALA A 91 -8.17 7.96 -4.03
CA ALA A 91 -7.09 7.36 -4.80
C ALA A 91 -7.53 7.06 -6.24
N LEU A 92 -8.75 6.55 -6.42
CA LEU A 92 -9.33 6.32 -7.74
C LEU A 92 -9.47 7.63 -8.52
N ALA A 93 -9.89 8.71 -7.86
CA ALA A 93 -9.97 10.04 -8.47
C ALA A 93 -8.59 10.60 -8.87
N ASP A 94 -7.52 10.21 -8.18
CA ASP A 94 -6.12 10.54 -8.53
C ASP A 94 -5.53 9.57 -9.58
N GLY A 95 -6.31 8.64 -10.12
CA GLY A 95 -5.89 7.76 -11.21
C GLY A 95 -5.20 6.48 -10.78
N PHE A 96 -5.37 6.06 -9.53
CA PHE A 96 -5.13 4.67 -9.16
C PHE A 96 -6.23 3.77 -9.72
N ALA A 97 -5.89 2.50 -9.97
CA ALA A 97 -6.84 1.44 -10.33
C ALA A 97 -6.84 0.34 -9.26
N GLU A 98 -7.98 -0.33 -9.06
CA GLU A 98 -8.06 -1.54 -8.24
C GLU A 98 -7.42 -2.72 -8.99
N ASP A 99 -6.36 -3.29 -8.41
CA ASP A 99 -5.62 -4.42 -8.99
C ASP A 99 -6.13 -5.76 -8.46
N ALA A 100 -6.45 -5.80 -7.16
CA ALA A 100 -6.75 -7.04 -6.45
C ALA A 100 -7.48 -6.79 -5.13
N THR A 101 -8.09 -7.85 -4.62
CA THR A 101 -8.60 -7.92 -3.25
C THR A 101 -7.98 -9.11 -2.52
N ASN A 102 -7.96 -9.05 -1.20
CA ASN A 102 -7.47 -10.14 -0.36
C ASN A 102 -8.29 -10.23 0.95
N VAL A 103 -8.44 -11.45 1.46
CA VAL A 103 -8.97 -11.72 2.79
C VAL A 103 -7.83 -12.30 3.63
N ASN A 104 -7.35 -11.51 4.59
CA ASN A 104 -6.15 -11.81 5.35
C ASN A 104 -6.50 -12.12 6.82
N ALA A 105 -6.39 -13.39 7.21
CA ALA A 105 -6.60 -13.81 8.59
C ALA A 105 -5.38 -13.45 9.46
N VAL A 106 -5.59 -12.63 10.48
CA VAL A 106 -4.57 -12.31 11.48
C VAL A 106 -4.53 -13.45 12.49
N LYS A 107 -3.48 -14.28 12.41
CA LYS A 107 -3.28 -15.42 13.31
C LYS A 107 -2.60 -15.01 14.61
N ASP A 108 -2.91 -15.72 15.69
CA ASP A 108 -2.19 -15.60 16.95
C ASP A 108 -0.76 -16.14 16.77
N PRO A 109 0.31 -15.34 17.03
CA PRO A 109 1.68 -15.81 16.87
C PRO A 109 2.04 -17.00 17.78
N ALA A 110 1.31 -17.17 18.89
CA ALA A 110 1.49 -18.30 19.80
C ALA A 110 0.61 -19.52 19.46
N ASP A 111 -0.43 -19.32 18.62
CA ASP A 111 -1.39 -20.35 18.23
C ASP A 111 -1.91 -20.11 16.79
N PRO A 112 -1.31 -20.76 15.77
CA PRO A 112 -1.66 -20.51 14.36
C PRO A 112 -3.08 -20.96 13.99
N ASP A 113 -3.71 -21.84 14.78
CA ASP A 113 -5.09 -22.27 14.54
C ASP A 113 -6.08 -21.19 14.96
N ARG A 114 -5.70 -20.33 15.90
CA ARG A 114 -6.51 -19.22 16.37
C ARG A 114 -6.40 -18.01 15.44
N THR A 115 -7.55 -17.54 14.94
CA THR A 115 -7.68 -16.26 14.24
C THR A 115 -8.06 -15.16 15.23
N LEU A 116 -7.24 -14.12 15.33
CA LEU A 116 -7.46 -12.94 16.17
C LEU A 116 -8.38 -11.92 15.48
N ASP A 117 -8.22 -11.73 14.18
CA ASP A 117 -9.03 -10.82 13.36
C ASP A 117 -8.95 -11.24 11.88
N THR A 118 -9.76 -10.62 11.03
CA THR A 118 -9.71 -10.79 9.57
C THR A 118 -9.73 -9.42 8.90
N PHE A 119 -8.74 -9.14 8.07
CA PHE A 119 -8.69 -7.95 7.23
C PHE A 119 -9.22 -8.23 5.84
N TYR A 120 -10.00 -7.28 5.32
CA TYR A 120 -10.52 -7.25 3.96
C TYR A 120 -9.80 -6.14 3.25
N GLU A 121 -8.88 -6.50 2.35
CA GLU A 121 -7.90 -5.60 1.76
C GLU A 121 -8.21 -5.36 0.29
N VAL A 122 -8.14 -4.10 -0.13
CA VAL A 122 -8.18 -3.67 -1.54
C VAL A 122 -6.82 -3.10 -1.88
N PHE A 123 -6.24 -3.61 -2.97
CA PHE A 123 -4.95 -3.20 -3.48
C PHE A 123 -5.19 -2.29 -4.68
N LEU A 124 -4.68 -1.06 -4.58
CA LEU A 124 -4.70 -0.12 -5.68
C LEU A 124 -3.29 0.10 -6.22
N SER A 125 -3.17 0.32 -7.53
CA SER A 125 -1.91 0.76 -8.10
C SER A 125 -2.03 1.90 -9.10
N ARG A 126 -0.92 2.62 -9.25
CA ARG A 126 -0.73 3.63 -10.29
C ARG A 126 0.69 3.50 -10.83
N GLU A 127 0.81 3.47 -12.15
CA GLU A 127 2.10 3.38 -12.84
C GLU A 127 2.51 4.74 -13.39
N VAL A 128 3.80 5.03 -13.30
CA VAL A 128 4.43 6.23 -13.85
C VAL A 128 5.79 5.90 -14.48
N ALA A 129 6.27 6.76 -15.37
CA ALA A 129 7.48 6.48 -16.13
C ALA A 129 8.73 6.44 -15.25
N THR A 130 8.85 7.35 -14.29
CA THR A 130 10.08 7.53 -13.52
C THR A 130 9.85 7.58 -12.01
N VAL A 131 10.94 7.46 -11.25
CA VAL A 131 10.91 7.62 -9.79
C VAL A 131 10.50 9.03 -9.39
N ASP A 132 10.93 10.05 -10.14
CA ASP A 132 10.62 11.44 -9.86
C ASP A 132 9.11 11.71 -10.02
N ASP A 133 8.49 11.12 -11.05
CA ASP A 133 7.03 11.18 -11.26
C ASP A 133 6.26 10.49 -10.11
N ALA A 134 6.86 9.49 -9.46
CA ALA A 134 6.24 8.77 -8.36
C ALA A 134 6.25 9.57 -7.05
N LEU A 135 7.18 10.52 -6.86
CA LEU A 135 7.32 11.25 -5.60
C LEU A 135 6.04 12.02 -5.17
N PRO A 136 5.37 12.82 -6.01
CA PRO A 136 4.13 13.49 -5.61
C PRO A 136 3.01 12.48 -5.30
N ILE A 137 2.94 11.39 -6.07
CA ILE A 137 1.94 10.32 -5.90
C ILE A 137 2.17 9.61 -4.56
N LEU A 138 3.41 9.34 -4.18
CA LEU A 138 3.74 8.71 -2.91
C LEU A 138 3.41 9.61 -1.72
N LYS A 139 3.62 10.92 -1.82
CA LYS A 139 3.19 11.88 -0.78
C LYS A 139 1.68 11.88 -0.61
N PHE A 140 0.95 11.91 -1.72
CA PHE A 140 -0.50 11.79 -1.70
C PHE A 140 -0.94 10.45 -1.10
N ALA A 141 -0.41 9.33 -1.59
CA ALA A 141 -0.73 7.99 -1.10
C ALA A 141 -0.48 7.86 0.41
N LEU A 142 0.62 8.42 0.94
CA LEU A 142 0.90 8.44 2.38
C LEU A 142 -0.12 9.24 3.19
N SER A 143 -0.71 10.30 2.63
CA SER A 143 -1.74 11.12 3.29
C SER A 143 -3.13 10.49 3.35
N LEU A 144 -3.37 9.40 2.61
CA LEU A 144 -4.66 8.72 2.63
C LEU A 144 -4.91 8.01 3.97
N GLU A 145 -6.16 7.98 4.41
CA GLU A 145 -6.58 7.01 5.42
C GLU A 145 -6.47 5.58 4.85
N LYS A 146 -5.82 4.67 5.58
CA LYS A 146 -5.56 3.29 5.13
C LYS A 146 -6.54 2.27 5.67
N ALA A 147 -7.25 2.61 6.74
CA ALA A 147 -8.22 1.74 7.38
C ALA A 147 -9.59 2.41 7.43
N VAL A 148 -10.64 1.65 7.16
CA VAL A 148 -12.01 2.11 7.37
C VAL A 148 -12.20 2.35 8.86
N GLY A 149 -12.34 3.62 9.25
CA GLY A 149 -12.67 3.98 10.62
C GLY A 149 -14.14 3.72 10.94
N THR A 150 -14.44 3.53 12.22
CA THR A 150 -15.82 3.43 12.74
C THR A 150 -16.56 4.77 12.83
N GLY A 151 -15.90 5.87 12.43
CA GLY A 151 -16.38 7.23 12.66
C GLY A 151 -16.21 7.63 14.13
N ARG A 152 -15.24 8.49 14.41
CA ARG A 152 -15.20 9.28 15.64
C ARG A 152 -15.19 10.75 15.26
#